data_AF-A0A920J887-F1
#
_entry.id   AF-A0A920J887-F1
#
_cell.length_a   1.000
_cell.length_b   1.000
_cell.length_c   1.000
_cell.angle_alpha   90.00
_cell.angle_beta   90.00
_cell.angle_gamma   90.00
#
_symmetry.space_group_name_H-M   'P 1'
#
loop_
_entity.id
_entity.type
_entity.pdbx_description
1 polymer ?
#
loop_
_entity_poly.entity_id
_entity_poly.type
_entity_poly.pdbx_seq_one_letter_code
_entity_poly.pdbx_strand_id
1 'polypeptide(L)'
;MSITAEESTSNYHHQKPPFYRDAIVVKWLFQIGALALVIFALWFLSSQARDNLTARNISTGFDFLSVDPGINLSEGIDTRPSTGGRALWVGMVNTIRLATAGIFFATLLGLIVGLARLSNNWLVKKVGAIFVETLRNIPLLVQILLYGAILANLGDLEFDSGWDNWVIWSNKGVSIPRIFIADGFYQWAVFMILGAIAARYAYNQRSKLHDETGQDTFPWLWSSGVLGVFALIGWFIHPIFYWVGSIFGAISDGISKIPEEILQIALSIAAIAIAGRWIQNFLQSRRTPGGAARLNDDDKFRIIFAGVGAAISILVIFVVWPGLTSWLINSSSDLFSVLENKFGNGRTGGPFGVDRPEVIKPGKFEK
;
A
#
# COMPACT_ATOMS: atom_id res chain seq x y z
N MET A 1 54.09 -65.42 28.86
CA MET A 1 54.58 -64.10 28.39
C MET A 1 53.90 -63.83 27.05
N SER A 2 53.08 -62.78 27.03
CA SER A 2 52.38 -62.12 25.90
C SER A 2 51.81 -62.96 24.75
N ILE A 3 50.47 -63.07 24.70
CA ILE A 3 49.74 -63.15 23.43
C ILE A 3 49.04 -61.80 23.27
N THR A 4 49.52 -61.02 22.31
CA THR A 4 49.03 -59.70 21.90
C THR A 4 47.69 -59.85 21.19
N ALA A 5 46.68 -59.11 21.65
CA ALA A 5 45.42 -58.93 20.93
C ALA A 5 45.64 -57.92 19.79
N GLU A 6 45.48 -58.37 18.55
CA GLU A 6 45.43 -57.51 17.37
C GLU A 6 43.99 -56.97 17.23
N GLU A 7 43.79 -55.70 17.58
CA GLU A 7 42.56 -54.96 17.27
C GLU A 7 42.49 -54.69 15.75
N SER A 8 41.65 -55.46 15.06
CA SER A 8 41.30 -55.17 13.66
C SER A 8 40.43 -53.92 13.58
N THR A 9 40.99 -52.82 13.09
CA THR A 9 40.23 -51.61 12.77
C THR A 9 39.51 -51.81 11.43
N SER A 10 38.22 -52.18 11.49
CA SER A 10 37.40 -52.34 10.28
C SER A 10 37.14 -50.98 9.63
N ASN A 11 37.86 -50.69 8.53
CA ASN A 11 37.57 -49.57 7.64
C ASN A 11 36.27 -49.83 6.88
N TYR A 12 35.14 -49.37 7.43
CA TYR A 12 33.87 -49.37 6.70
C TYR A 12 33.89 -48.30 5.59
N HIS A 13 34.33 -48.70 4.40
CA HIS A 13 34.10 -47.93 3.18
C HIS A 13 32.60 -47.76 2.97
N HIS A 14 32.04 -46.62 3.34
CA HIS A 14 30.68 -46.23 2.98
C HIS A 14 30.63 -46.03 1.46
N GLN A 15 30.29 -47.08 0.71
CA GLN A 15 29.98 -46.97 -0.70
C GLN A 15 28.79 -46.02 -0.85
N LYS A 16 28.96 -44.96 -1.66
CA LYS A 16 27.87 -44.02 -1.93
C LYS A 16 26.68 -44.82 -2.48
N PRO A 17 25.47 -44.66 -1.90
CA PRO A 17 24.32 -45.40 -2.38
C PRO A 17 24.09 -45.06 -3.87
N PRO A 18 23.61 -46.03 -4.67
CA PRO A 18 23.24 -45.77 -6.05
C PRO A 18 22.26 -44.60 -6.14
N PHE A 19 22.31 -43.80 -7.21
CA PHE A 19 21.49 -42.59 -7.40
C PHE A 19 19.98 -42.81 -7.14
N TYR A 20 19.45 -43.99 -7.47
CA TYR A 20 18.04 -44.37 -7.25
C TYR A 20 17.69 -44.76 -5.81
N ARG A 21 18.68 -44.94 -4.92
CA ARG A 21 18.52 -45.20 -3.48
C ARG A 21 19.04 -44.05 -2.62
N ASP A 22 19.57 -43.00 -3.24
CA ASP A 22 19.99 -41.80 -2.53
C ASP A 22 18.74 -41.05 -2.05
N ALA A 23 18.60 -40.91 -0.73
CA ALA A 23 17.45 -40.26 -0.10
C ALA A 23 17.27 -38.80 -0.58
N ILE A 24 18.35 -38.12 -0.96
CA ILE A 24 18.32 -36.74 -1.44
C ILE A 24 17.73 -36.72 -2.85
N VAL A 25 18.23 -37.56 -3.74
CA VAL A 25 17.78 -37.65 -5.14
C VAL A 25 16.31 -38.06 -5.21
N VAL A 26 15.93 -39.07 -4.43
CA VAL A 26 14.54 -39.56 -4.38
C VAL A 26 13.61 -38.46 -3.85
N LYS A 27 14.00 -37.72 -2.81
CA LYS A 27 13.23 -36.59 -2.29
C LYS A 27 13.01 -35.50 -3.36
N TRP A 28 14.05 -35.11 -4.08
CA TRP A 28 13.95 -34.12 -5.16
C TRP A 28 13.07 -34.60 -6.32
N LEU A 29 13.20 -35.87 -6.71
CA LEU A 29 12.40 -36.47 -7.78
C LEU A 29 10.91 -36.48 -7.42
N PHE A 30 10.57 -36.86 -6.17
CA PHE A 30 9.19 -36.81 -5.70
C PHE A 30 8.65 -35.38 -5.58
N GLN A 31 9.45 -34.42 -5.10
CA GLN A 31 9.01 -33.02 -4.99
C GLN A 31 8.75 -32.37 -6.35
N ILE A 32 9.64 -32.57 -7.31
CA ILE A 32 9.48 -32.08 -8.69
C ILE A 32 8.31 -32.79 -9.38
N GLY A 33 8.21 -34.12 -9.22
CA GLY A 33 7.12 -34.91 -9.78
C GLY A 33 5.75 -34.51 -9.23
N ALA A 34 5.64 -34.31 -7.91
CA ALA A 34 4.40 -33.86 -7.27
C ALA A 34 4.01 -32.44 -7.74
N LEU A 35 4.96 -31.51 -7.85
CA LEU A 35 4.70 -30.18 -8.38
C LEU A 35 4.22 -30.23 -9.84
N ALA A 36 4.87 -31.04 -10.67
CA ALA A 36 4.47 -31.24 -12.06
C ALA A 36 3.05 -31.82 -12.18
N LEU A 37 2.70 -32.80 -11.33
CA LEU A 37 1.37 -33.39 -11.27
C LEU A 37 0.31 -32.34 -10.89
N VAL A 38 0.56 -31.51 -9.87
CA VAL A 38 -0.39 -30.47 -9.45
C VAL A 38 -0.59 -29.42 -10.54
N ILE A 39 0.50 -28.96 -11.17
CA ILE A 39 0.41 -28.00 -12.28
C ILE A 39 -0.36 -28.60 -13.45
N PHE A 40 -0.06 -29.86 -13.81
CA PHE A 40 -0.78 -30.58 -14.86
C PHE A 40 -2.26 -30.73 -14.56
N ALA A 41 -2.62 -31.13 -13.32
CA ALA A 41 -4.01 -31.29 -12.91
C ALA A 41 -4.79 -29.96 -12.97
N LEU A 42 -4.20 -28.87 -12.47
CA LEU A 42 -4.82 -27.54 -12.54
C LEU A 42 -4.98 -27.06 -13.98
N TRP A 43 -3.96 -27.27 -14.82
CA TRP A 43 -4.02 -26.94 -16.24
C TRP A 43 -5.12 -27.72 -16.95
N PHE A 44 -5.17 -29.05 -16.75
CA PHE A 44 -6.18 -29.94 -17.34
C PHE A 44 -7.60 -29.59 -16.89
N LEU A 45 -7.83 -29.39 -15.59
CA LEU A 45 -9.15 -28.98 -15.10
C LEU A 45 -9.58 -27.63 -15.67
N SER A 46 -8.65 -26.67 -15.73
CA SER A 46 -8.93 -25.34 -16.26
C SER A 46 -9.17 -25.33 -17.77
N SER A 47 -8.47 -26.16 -18.55
CA SER A 47 -8.73 -26.31 -19.99
C SER A 47 -10.09 -26.96 -20.23
N GLN A 48 -10.39 -28.08 -19.54
CA GLN A 48 -11.69 -28.75 -19.68
C GLN A 48 -12.86 -27.85 -19.25
N ALA A 49 -12.70 -27.07 -18.18
CA ALA A 49 -13.72 -26.12 -17.75
C ALA A 49 -13.97 -25.04 -18.81
N ARG A 50 -12.91 -24.47 -19.39
CA ARG A 50 -13.00 -23.46 -20.46
C ARG A 50 -13.70 -24.00 -21.69
N ASP A 51 -13.34 -25.20 -22.14
CA ASP A 51 -13.94 -25.82 -23.33
C ASP A 51 -15.44 -26.08 -23.12
N ASN A 52 -15.82 -26.60 -21.94
CA ASN A 52 -17.22 -26.86 -21.59
C ASN A 52 -18.06 -25.58 -21.45
N LEU A 53 -17.48 -24.50 -20.93
CA LEU A 53 -18.18 -23.23 -20.74
C LEU A 53 -18.33 -22.48 -22.06
N THR A 54 -17.30 -22.54 -22.92
CA THR A 54 -17.35 -21.98 -24.28
C THR A 54 -18.40 -22.70 -25.14
N ALA A 55 -18.50 -24.03 -25.03
CA ALA A 55 -19.54 -24.81 -25.70
C ALA A 55 -20.98 -24.43 -25.28
N ARG A 56 -21.15 -23.74 -24.15
CA ARG A 56 -22.44 -23.23 -23.64
C ARG A 56 -22.64 -21.73 -23.89
N ASN A 57 -21.78 -21.09 -24.68
CA ASN A 57 -21.76 -19.64 -24.89
C ASN A 57 -21.68 -18.83 -23.57
N ILE A 58 -21.05 -19.40 -22.53
CA ILE A 58 -20.77 -18.67 -21.29
C ILE A 58 -19.37 -18.09 -21.44
N SER A 59 -19.29 -16.77 -21.60
CA SER A 59 -18.02 -16.04 -21.56
C SER A 59 -17.38 -16.21 -20.18
N THR A 60 -16.21 -16.86 -20.15
CA THR A 60 -15.41 -17.09 -18.92
C THR A 60 -14.11 -16.29 -18.92
N GLY A 61 -13.97 -15.39 -19.90
CA GLY A 61 -12.84 -14.50 -20.03
C GLY A 61 -12.98 -13.24 -19.17
N PHE A 62 -11.91 -12.46 -19.11
CA PHE A 62 -11.88 -11.16 -18.45
C PHE A 62 -12.34 -10.02 -19.36
N ASP A 63 -12.92 -10.33 -20.53
CA ASP A 63 -13.35 -9.33 -21.52
C ASP A 63 -14.40 -8.37 -20.95
N PHE A 64 -15.20 -8.83 -19.98
CA PHE A 64 -16.15 -7.98 -19.25
C PHE A 64 -15.47 -6.81 -18.52
N LEU A 65 -14.17 -6.92 -18.20
CA LEU A 65 -13.41 -5.83 -17.58
C LEU A 65 -13.12 -4.69 -18.56
N SER A 66 -13.11 -4.98 -19.86
CA SER A 66 -12.70 -4.05 -20.92
C SER A 66 -13.89 -3.48 -21.70
N VAL A 67 -15.09 -4.03 -21.52
CA VAL A 67 -16.31 -3.61 -22.21
C VAL A 67 -17.19 -2.77 -21.28
N ASP A 68 -17.94 -1.82 -21.85
CA ASP A 68 -18.95 -1.04 -21.12
C ASP A 68 -20.01 -1.99 -20.53
N PRO A 69 -20.18 -2.01 -19.20
CA PRO A 69 -21.14 -2.89 -18.55
C PRO A 69 -22.60 -2.41 -18.71
N GLY A 70 -22.84 -1.23 -19.27
CA GLY A 70 -24.18 -0.66 -19.47
C GLY A 70 -24.90 -0.27 -18.19
N ILE A 71 -24.18 -0.17 -17.07
CA ILE A 71 -24.73 0.18 -15.75
C ILE A 71 -24.36 1.60 -15.35
N ASN A 72 -25.34 2.33 -14.80
CA ASN A 72 -25.10 3.62 -14.15
C ASN A 72 -25.01 3.40 -12.64
N LEU A 73 -23.95 3.92 -12.03
CA LEU A 73 -23.73 3.89 -10.59
C LEU A 73 -24.39 5.12 -9.96
N SER A 74 -25.09 4.92 -8.84
CA SER A 74 -25.80 6.01 -8.15
C SER A 74 -24.87 7.07 -7.57
N GLU A 75 -23.65 6.68 -7.20
CA GLU A 75 -22.64 7.55 -6.57
C GLU A 75 -21.22 7.03 -6.85
N GLY A 76 -20.23 7.87 -6.58
CA GLY A 76 -18.82 7.49 -6.61
C GLY A 76 -17.94 8.42 -7.44
N ILE A 77 -16.70 7.99 -7.66
CA ILE A 77 -15.70 8.72 -8.45
C ILE A 77 -16.03 8.77 -9.94
N ASP A 78 -16.90 7.87 -10.41
CA ASP A 78 -17.34 7.76 -11.80
C ASP A 78 -18.72 7.07 -11.81
N THR A 79 -19.74 7.78 -12.25
CA THR A 79 -21.15 7.31 -12.22
C THR A 79 -21.55 6.57 -13.49
N ARG A 80 -20.76 6.65 -14.56
CA ARG A 80 -21.00 5.94 -15.82
C ARG A 80 -19.67 5.40 -16.35
N PRO A 81 -19.14 4.33 -15.71
CA PRO A 81 -17.84 3.77 -16.05
C PRO A 81 -17.87 3.18 -17.46
N SER A 82 -16.88 3.54 -18.28
CA SER A 82 -16.77 3.05 -19.67
C SER A 82 -16.33 1.59 -19.79
N THR A 83 -15.87 0.97 -18.70
CA THR A 83 -15.43 -0.43 -18.67
C THR A 83 -15.85 -1.13 -17.39
N GLY A 84 -16.09 -2.44 -17.44
CA GLY A 84 -16.47 -3.22 -16.25
C GLY A 84 -15.39 -3.24 -15.17
N GLY A 85 -14.10 -3.18 -15.56
CA GLY A 85 -12.99 -3.06 -14.62
C GLY A 85 -13.03 -1.73 -13.87
N ARG A 86 -13.39 -0.63 -14.57
CA ARG A 86 -13.63 0.66 -13.93
C ARG A 86 -14.83 0.61 -13.01
N ALA A 87 -15.92 -0.05 -13.41
CA ALA A 87 -17.11 -0.20 -12.57
C ALA A 87 -16.82 -0.95 -11.25
N LEU A 88 -16.07 -2.05 -11.32
CA LEU A 88 -15.63 -2.79 -10.13
C LEU A 88 -14.73 -1.92 -9.24
N TRP A 89 -13.80 -1.18 -9.84
CA TRP A 89 -12.94 -0.25 -9.09
C TRP A 89 -13.76 0.81 -8.35
N VAL A 90 -14.74 1.43 -9.01
CA VAL A 90 -15.63 2.42 -8.38
C VAL A 90 -16.42 1.77 -7.24
N GLY A 91 -16.97 0.57 -7.45
CA GLY A 91 -17.69 -0.17 -6.42
C GLY A 91 -16.84 -0.47 -5.18
N MET A 92 -15.58 -0.89 -5.37
CA MET A 92 -14.64 -1.09 -4.27
C MET A 92 -14.34 0.21 -3.52
N VAL A 93 -14.04 1.30 -4.25
CA VAL A 93 -13.75 2.61 -3.65
C VAL A 93 -14.95 3.12 -2.85
N ASN A 94 -16.17 2.99 -3.37
CA ASN A 94 -17.39 3.39 -2.68
C ASN A 94 -17.62 2.55 -1.42
N THR A 95 -17.42 1.23 -1.49
CA THR A 95 -17.56 0.33 -0.34
C THR A 95 -16.58 0.72 0.76
N ILE A 96 -15.31 0.97 0.42
CA ILE A 96 -14.30 1.42 1.39
C ILE A 96 -14.69 2.78 1.97
N ARG A 97 -15.04 3.75 1.12
CA ARG A 97 -15.45 5.08 1.56
C ARG A 97 -16.62 5.02 2.54
N LEU A 98 -17.66 4.25 2.21
CA LEU A 98 -18.85 4.10 3.05
C LEU A 98 -18.54 3.33 4.33
N ALA A 99 -17.75 2.25 4.26
CA ALA A 99 -17.36 1.48 5.43
C ALA A 99 -16.50 2.31 6.39
N THR A 100 -15.54 3.09 5.89
CA THR A 100 -14.69 3.95 6.73
C THR A 100 -15.53 5.00 7.46
N ALA A 101 -16.42 5.71 6.74
CA ALA A 101 -17.32 6.68 7.36
C ALA A 101 -18.28 6.01 8.35
N GLY A 102 -18.87 4.88 7.97
CA GLY A 102 -19.79 4.11 8.79
C GLY A 102 -19.15 3.62 10.10
N ILE A 103 -17.94 3.05 10.03
CA ILE A 103 -17.19 2.61 11.22
C ILE A 103 -16.90 3.82 12.13
N PHE A 104 -16.40 4.92 11.57
CA PHE A 104 -16.09 6.11 12.36
C PHE A 104 -17.30 6.63 13.14
N PHE A 105 -18.43 6.86 12.46
CA PHE A 105 -19.65 7.36 13.11
C PHE A 105 -20.30 6.32 14.02
N ALA A 106 -20.29 5.03 13.66
CA ALA A 106 -20.81 3.96 14.52
C ALA A 106 -19.99 3.82 15.80
N THR A 107 -18.67 3.97 15.74
CA THR A 107 -17.81 3.97 16.94
C THR A 107 -18.09 5.19 17.80
N LEU A 108 -18.22 6.38 17.23
CA LEU A 108 -18.50 7.60 17.98
C LEU A 108 -19.87 7.53 18.67
N LEU A 109 -20.93 7.18 17.93
CA LEU A 109 -22.28 7.03 18.48
C LEU A 109 -22.34 5.86 19.47
N GLY A 110 -21.71 4.74 19.15
CA GLY A 110 -21.62 3.57 20.04
C GLY A 110 -20.94 3.91 21.37
N LEU A 111 -19.88 4.72 21.34
CA LEU A 111 -19.19 5.21 22.54
C LEU A 111 -20.11 6.12 23.35
N ILE A 112 -20.72 7.14 22.73
CA ILE A 112 -21.62 8.09 23.42
C ILE A 112 -22.77 7.35 24.08
N VAL A 113 -23.45 6.48 23.34
CA VAL A 113 -24.59 5.69 23.83
C VAL A 113 -24.14 4.66 24.87
N GLY A 114 -22.97 4.04 24.69
CA GLY A 114 -22.36 3.13 25.65
C GLY A 114 -22.12 3.81 27.00
N LEU A 115 -21.51 5.00 26.98
CA LEU A 115 -21.30 5.82 28.18
C LEU A 115 -22.62 6.27 28.79
N ALA A 116 -23.61 6.66 27.97
CA ALA A 116 -24.94 7.03 28.45
C ALA A 116 -25.61 5.89 29.25
N ARG A 117 -25.47 4.64 28.80
CA ARG A 117 -26.01 3.46 29.50
C ARG A 117 -25.31 3.14 30.83
N LEU A 118 -24.03 3.50 30.96
CA LEU A 118 -23.26 3.36 32.21
C LEU A 118 -23.45 4.56 33.15
N SER A 119 -24.14 5.62 32.73
CA SER A 119 -24.36 6.81 33.55
C SER A 119 -25.14 6.49 34.82
N ASN A 120 -24.74 7.12 35.93
CA ASN A 120 -25.49 7.11 37.19
C ASN A 120 -26.80 7.90 37.10
N ASN A 121 -26.96 8.76 36.09
CA ASN A 121 -28.21 9.48 35.86
C ASN A 121 -29.26 8.54 35.24
N TRP A 122 -30.35 8.30 35.98
CA TRP A 122 -31.43 7.41 35.57
C TRP A 122 -32.01 7.75 34.19
N LEU A 123 -32.20 9.04 33.89
CA LEU A 123 -32.79 9.49 32.62
C LEU A 123 -31.85 9.16 31.45
N VAL A 124 -30.57 9.52 31.57
CA VAL A 124 -29.56 9.27 30.54
C VAL A 124 -29.39 7.78 30.28
N LYS A 125 -29.34 6.98 31.36
CA LYS A 125 -29.28 5.53 31.28
C LYS A 125 -30.51 4.93 30.58
N LYS A 126 -31.71 5.42 30.89
CA LYS A 126 -32.96 4.92 30.30
C LYS A 126 -33.09 5.31 28.82
N VAL A 127 -32.75 6.54 28.46
CA VAL A 127 -32.72 7.00 27.06
C VAL A 127 -31.72 6.18 26.24
N GLY A 128 -30.50 5.98 26.76
CA GLY A 128 -29.50 5.13 26.10
C GLY A 128 -29.94 3.68 25.94
N ALA A 129 -30.65 3.11 26.91
CA ALA A 129 -31.22 1.77 26.82
C ALA A 129 -32.31 1.67 25.75
N ILE A 130 -33.28 2.61 25.74
CA ILE A 130 -34.36 2.66 24.75
C ILE A 130 -33.79 2.76 23.34
N PHE A 131 -32.79 3.63 23.12
CA PHE A 131 -32.15 3.79 21.81
C PHE A 131 -31.54 2.47 21.31
N VAL A 132 -30.73 1.80 22.14
CA VAL A 132 -30.07 0.54 21.75
C VAL A 132 -31.08 -0.58 21.53
N GLU A 133 -32.04 -0.75 22.44
CA GLU A 133 -33.07 -1.78 22.34
C GLU A 133 -33.92 -1.58 21.08
N THR A 134 -34.33 -0.34 20.80
CA THR A 134 -35.11 -0.03 19.60
C THR A 134 -34.34 -0.37 18.32
N LEU A 135 -33.11 0.13 18.18
CA LEU A 135 -32.32 -0.08 16.96
C LEU A 135 -31.92 -1.54 16.73
N ARG A 136 -31.75 -2.33 17.80
CA ARG A 136 -31.41 -3.76 17.69
C ARG A 136 -32.63 -4.65 17.44
N ASN A 137 -33.82 -4.21 17.84
CA ASN A 137 -35.05 -4.99 17.72
C ASN A 137 -35.84 -4.69 16.43
N ILE A 138 -35.62 -3.53 15.79
CA ILE A 138 -36.26 -3.22 14.50
C ILE A 138 -35.50 -3.93 13.37
N PRO A 139 -36.18 -4.71 12.49
CA PRO A 139 -35.55 -5.33 11.34
C PRO A 139 -34.80 -4.33 10.47
N LEU A 140 -33.59 -4.69 10.03
CA LEU A 140 -32.73 -3.80 9.23
C LEU A 140 -33.43 -3.30 7.96
N LEU A 141 -34.24 -4.15 7.31
CA LEU A 141 -35.00 -3.76 6.12
C LEU A 141 -35.96 -2.59 6.39
N VAL A 142 -36.67 -2.62 7.52
CA VAL A 142 -37.59 -1.54 7.92
C VAL A 142 -36.81 -0.24 8.13
N GLN A 143 -35.62 -0.33 8.74
CA GLN A 143 -34.75 0.82 8.94
C GLN A 143 -34.32 1.42 7.60
N ILE A 144 -33.83 0.58 6.67
CA ILE A 144 -33.39 1.02 5.34
C ILE A 144 -34.54 1.73 4.59
N LEU A 145 -35.74 1.16 4.61
CA LEU A 145 -36.90 1.75 3.93
C LEU A 145 -37.35 3.06 4.59
N LEU A 146 -37.40 3.10 5.93
CA LEU A 146 -37.79 4.30 6.68
C LEU A 146 -36.81 5.45 6.44
N TYR A 147 -35.50 5.19 6.60
CA TYR A 147 -34.48 6.22 6.36
C TYR A 147 -34.44 6.62 4.87
N GLY A 148 -34.61 5.67 3.95
CA GLY A 148 -34.72 5.97 2.51
C GLY A 148 -35.91 6.90 2.21
N ALA A 149 -37.07 6.67 2.81
CA ALA A 149 -38.24 7.54 2.65
C ALA A 149 -38.03 8.93 3.26
N ILE A 150 -37.40 9.03 4.43
CA ILE A 150 -37.04 10.33 5.04
C ILE A 150 -36.08 11.10 4.12
N LEU A 151 -35.04 10.44 3.61
CA LEU A 151 -34.07 11.07 2.72
C LEU A 151 -34.67 11.50 1.37
N ALA A 152 -35.63 10.74 0.84
CA ALA A 152 -36.34 11.12 -0.38
C ALA A 152 -37.13 12.45 -0.23
N ASN A 153 -37.51 12.83 1.00
CA ASN A 153 -38.19 14.10 1.25
C ASN A 153 -37.24 15.31 1.32
N LEU A 154 -35.91 15.13 1.36
CA LEU A 154 -34.94 16.24 1.41
C LEU A 154 -34.83 17.02 0.09
N GLY A 155 -35.59 16.64 -0.94
CA GLY A 155 -35.53 17.27 -2.27
C GLY A 155 -34.31 16.83 -3.09
N ASP A 156 -34.36 17.10 -4.39
CA ASP A 156 -33.22 16.87 -5.29
C ASP A 156 -32.11 17.92 -5.05
N LEU A 157 -30.90 17.61 -5.52
CA LEU A 157 -29.74 18.52 -5.41
C LEU A 157 -29.99 19.81 -6.23
N GLU A 158 -30.20 20.93 -5.52
CA GLU A 158 -30.42 22.25 -6.09
C GLU A 158 -29.33 23.24 -5.68
N PHE A 159 -29.15 24.31 -6.46
CA PHE A 159 -28.10 25.31 -6.22
C PHE A 159 -28.42 26.25 -5.02
N ASP A 160 -29.64 26.22 -4.49
CA ASP A 160 -30.09 27.02 -3.35
C ASP A 160 -30.38 26.15 -2.10
N SER A 161 -30.07 24.85 -2.15
CA SER A 161 -30.35 23.93 -1.05
C SER A 161 -29.22 23.96 -0.01
N GLY A 162 -29.23 24.91 0.92
CA GLY A 162 -28.12 24.99 1.86
C GLY A 162 -27.97 26.27 2.66
N TRP A 163 -26.75 26.45 3.21
CA TRP A 163 -26.29 27.71 3.76
C TRP A 163 -25.29 28.35 2.79
N ASP A 164 -25.74 29.31 1.98
CA ASP A 164 -24.92 30.17 1.09
C ASP A 164 -23.85 29.40 0.29
N ASN A 165 -24.20 28.21 -0.21
CA ASN A 165 -23.29 27.28 -0.90
C ASN A 165 -22.01 26.90 -0.14
N TRP A 166 -21.97 27.10 1.18
CA TRP A 166 -20.94 26.54 2.05
C TRP A 166 -21.30 25.11 2.45
N VAL A 167 -22.58 24.86 2.75
CA VAL A 167 -23.09 23.52 3.04
C VAL A 167 -24.32 23.31 2.18
N ILE A 168 -24.31 22.26 1.36
CA ILE A 168 -25.45 21.89 0.51
C ILE A 168 -26.01 20.57 1.02
N TRP A 169 -27.33 20.46 1.16
CA TRP A 169 -27.99 19.21 1.52
C TRP A 169 -29.00 18.80 0.45
N SER A 170 -29.13 17.49 0.24
CA SER A 170 -30.07 16.88 -0.72
C SER A 170 -30.36 15.43 -0.34
N ASN A 171 -31.27 14.80 -1.08
CA ASN A 171 -31.48 13.34 -1.04
C ASN A 171 -30.22 12.51 -1.37
N LYS A 172 -29.17 13.11 -1.96
CA LYS A 172 -27.85 12.49 -2.19
C LYS A 172 -26.88 12.64 -1.02
N GLY A 173 -27.25 13.39 0.01
CA GLY A 173 -26.45 13.62 1.20
C GLY A 173 -26.07 15.09 1.43
N VAL A 174 -25.08 15.30 2.30
CA VAL A 174 -24.58 16.62 2.69
C VAL A 174 -23.22 16.85 2.04
N SER A 175 -23.12 17.93 1.27
CA SER A 175 -21.87 18.42 0.68
C SER A 175 -21.34 19.57 1.54
N ILE A 176 -20.06 19.47 1.91
CA ILE A 176 -19.34 20.47 2.71
C ILE A 176 -18.09 20.92 1.94
N PRO A 177 -17.49 22.07 2.28
CA PRO A 177 -16.32 22.56 1.59
C PRO A 177 -15.19 21.55 1.67
N ARG A 178 -14.58 21.28 0.52
CA ARG A 178 -13.47 20.33 0.44
C ARG A 178 -12.18 21.09 0.74
N ILE A 179 -11.49 20.67 1.80
CA ILE A 179 -10.09 21.03 2.01
C ILE A 179 -9.24 20.13 1.11
N PHE A 180 -8.40 20.71 0.27
CA PHE A 180 -7.51 19.94 -0.61
C PHE A 180 -6.08 20.49 -0.57
N ILE A 181 -5.17 19.61 -0.98
CA ILE A 181 -3.76 19.92 -1.15
C ILE A 181 -3.63 20.84 -2.36
N ALA A 182 -3.26 22.10 -2.10
CA ALA A 182 -3.03 23.09 -3.15
C ALA A 182 -1.56 23.08 -3.60
N ASP A 183 -1.25 23.90 -4.59
CA ASP A 183 0.06 23.89 -5.25
C ASP A 183 1.23 24.18 -4.29
N GLY A 184 1.05 25.05 -3.30
CA GLY A 184 2.08 25.40 -2.32
C GLY A 184 2.40 24.32 -1.28
N PHE A 185 1.61 23.23 -1.22
CA PHE A 185 1.68 22.25 -0.13
C PHE A 185 3.04 21.58 -0.02
N TYR A 186 3.61 21.12 -1.14
CA TYR A 186 4.83 20.32 -1.12
C TYR A 186 6.03 21.15 -0.67
N GLN A 187 6.08 22.42 -1.07
CA GLN A 187 7.09 23.37 -0.61
C GLN A 187 6.89 23.71 0.88
N TRP A 188 5.64 23.88 1.32
CA TRP A 188 5.31 24.08 2.73
C TRP A 188 5.66 22.85 3.60
N ALA A 189 5.48 21.64 3.06
CA ALA A 189 5.82 20.40 3.75
C ALA A 189 7.33 20.32 4.06
N VAL A 190 8.21 20.92 3.25
CA VAL A 190 9.64 21.02 3.57
C VAL A 190 9.87 21.84 4.84
N PHE A 191 9.17 22.96 5.01
CA PHE A 191 9.19 23.72 6.26
C PHE A 191 8.68 22.91 7.44
N MET A 192 7.64 22.10 7.26
CA MET A 192 7.12 21.22 8.32
C MET A 192 8.11 20.12 8.70
N ILE A 193 8.86 19.57 7.75
CA ILE A 193 9.91 18.57 8.03
C ILE A 193 11.06 19.21 8.80
N LEU A 194 11.56 20.37 8.35
CA LEU A 194 12.60 21.12 9.07
C LEU A 194 12.12 21.54 10.47
N GLY A 195 10.88 21.98 10.56
CA GLY A 195 10.20 22.32 11.81
C GLY A 195 10.07 21.13 12.75
N ALA A 196 9.78 19.93 12.24
CA ALA A 196 9.71 18.72 13.04
C ALA A 196 11.08 18.32 13.61
N ILE A 197 12.16 18.48 12.83
CA ILE A 197 13.53 18.25 13.31
C ILE A 197 13.89 19.27 14.40
N ALA A 198 13.60 20.55 14.18
CA ALA A 198 13.83 21.62 15.16
C ALA A 198 12.98 21.44 16.43
N ALA A 199 11.72 21.05 16.28
CA ALA A 199 10.79 20.76 17.37
C ALA A 199 11.27 19.56 18.19
N ARG A 200 11.75 18.50 17.53
CA ARG A 200 12.35 17.35 18.21
C ARG A 200 13.61 17.73 18.98
N TYR A 201 14.45 18.60 18.42
CA TYR A 201 15.61 19.13 19.11
C TYR A 201 15.20 19.96 20.34
N ALA A 202 14.23 20.86 20.20
CA ALA A 202 13.70 21.68 21.30
C ALA A 202 13.09 20.81 22.40
N TYR A 203 12.33 19.77 22.04
CA TYR A 203 11.80 18.77 22.98
C TYR A 203 12.93 18.11 23.78
N ASN A 204 13.96 17.60 23.09
CA ASN A 204 15.06 16.90 23.74
C ASN A 204 15.85 17.83 24.68
N GLN A 205 16.07 19.09 24.30
CA GLN A 205 16.75 20.07 25.15
C GLN A 205 15.93 20.41 26.40
N ARG A 206 14.62 20.65 26.24
CA ARG A 206 13.73 20.93 27.38
C ARG A 206 13.58 19.74 28.31
N SER A 207 13.54 18.52 27.77
CA SER A 207 13.52 17.29 28.58
C SER A 207 14.80 17.16 29.40
N LYS A 208 15.98 17.35 28.80
CA LYS A 208 17.26 17.32 29.54
C LYS A 208 17.31 18.36 30.66
N LEU A 209 16.87 19.58 30.37
CA LEU A 209 16.82 20.64 31.39
C LEU A 209 15.84 20.31 32.53
N HIS A 210 14.72 19.64 32.23
CA HIS A 210 13.81 19.14 33.28
C HIS A 210 14.50 18.11 34.17
N ASP A 211 15.17 17.13 33.55
CA ASP A 211 15.85 16.05 34.26
C ASP A 211 17.02 16.57 35.12
N GLU A 212 17.72 17.61 34.68
CA GLU A 212 18.87 18.21 35.39
C GLU A 212 18.48 19.20 36.48
N THR A 213 17.43 20.01 36.26
CA THR A 213 17.07 21.13 37.16
C THR A 213 15.83 20.88 38.02
N GLY A 214 15.04 19.85 37.70
CA GLY A 214 13.77 19.55 38.35
C GLY A 214 12.67 20.61 38.14
N GLN A 215 12.90 21.62 37.29
CA GLN A 215 11.92 22.67 36.99
C GLN A 215 10.97 22.26 35.86
N ASP A 216 9.71 22.68 35.90
CA ASP A 216 8.74 22.41 34.84
C ASP A 216 9.09 23.16 33.53
N THR A 217 9.74 22.47 32.60
CA THR A 217 10.21 23.05 31.32
C THR A 217 9.22 22.90 30.15
N PHE A 218 8.07 22.26 30.37
CA PHE A 218 7.01 21.96 29.40
C PHE A 218 7.52 21.59 27.97
N PRO A 219 8.25 20.47 27.80
CA PRO A 219 8.88 20.12 26.53
C PRO A 219 7.91 20.03 25.32
N TRP A 220 6.68 19.57 25.56
CA TRP A 220 5.66 19.43 24.52
C TRP A 220 5.14 20.79 24.01
N LEU A 221 5.00 21.79 24.89
CA LEU A 221 4.59 23.15 24.52
C LEU A 221 5.66 23.80 23.63
N TRP A 222 6.93 23.69 24.03
CA TRP A 222 8.04 24.23 23.23
C TRP A 222 8.17 23.55 21.87
N SER A 223 8.04 22.21 21.83
CA SER A 223 8.03 21.45 20.57
C SER A 223 6.89 21.91 19.64
N SER A 224 5.68 22.04 20.20
CA SER A 224 4.50 22.49 19.44
C SER A 224 4.61 23.94 18.99
N GLY A 225 5.19 24.81 19.83
CA GLY A 225 5.45 26.21 19.51
C GLY A 225 6.47 26.36 18.38
N VAL A 226 7.57 25.62 18.43
CA VAL A 226 8.57 25.59 17.34
C VAL A 226 7.93 25.09 16.05
N LEU A 227 7.17 23.99 16.10
CA LEU A 227 6.48 23.48 14.92
C LEU A 227 5.48 24.49 14.35
N GLY A 228 4.72 25.18 15.22
CA GLY A 228 3.78 26.22 14.83
C GLY A 228 4.45 27.43 14.18
N VAL A 229 5.61 27.84 14.69
CA VAL A 229 6.43 28.91 14.07
C VAL A 229 6.89 28.50 12.68
N PHE A 230 7.38 27.28 12.50
CA PHE A 230 7.77 26.77 11.18
C PHE A 230 6.57 26.64 10.22
N ALA A 231 5.40 26.24 10.72
CA ALA A 231 4.17 26.17 9.95
C ALA A 231 3.75 27.56 9.43
N LEU A 232 3.80 28.58 10.30
CA LEU A 232 3.47 29.96 9.95
C LEU A 232 4.49 30.56 8.99
N ILE A 233 5.79 30.41 9.28
CA ILE A 233 6.86 30.89 8.39
C ILE A 233 6.74 30.20 7.03
N GLY A 234 6.59 28.87 7.03
CA GLY A 234 6.43 28.10 5.80
C GLY A 234 5.22 28.57 5.01
N TRP A 235 4.11 28.95 5.66
CA TRP A 235 2.91 29.40 4.95
C TRP A 235 3.20 30.53 3.97
N PHE A 236 4.04 31.49 4.38
CA PHE A 236 4.39 32.66 3.56
C PHE A 236 5.68 32.48 2.75
N ILE A 237 6.64 31.69 3.24
CA ILE A 237 7.98 31.58 2.65
C ILE A 237 8.13 30.34 1.76
N HIS A 238 7.17 29.39 1.73
CA HIS A 238 7.23 28.19 0.89
C HIS A 238 7.68 28.42 -0.58
N PRO A 239 7.32 29.51 -1.29
CA PRO A 239 7.74 29.70 -2.68
C PRO A 239 9.26 29.82 -2.86
N ILE A 240 10.03 30.01 -1.78
CA ILE A 240 11.50 30.01 -1.82
C ILE A 240 12.08 28.70 -2.35
N PHE A 241 11.35 27.58 -2.24
CA PHE A 241 11.80 26.28 -2.70
C PHE A 241 11.63 26.06 -4.22
N TYR A 242 11.35 27.11 -5.01
CA TYR A 242 11.20 26.99 -6.46
C TYR A 242 12.44 26.38 -7.14
N TRP A 243 13.63 26.68 -6.64
CA TRP A 243 14.89 26.19 -7.19
C TRP A 243 15.04 24.67 -7.07
N VAL A 244 14.35 24.03 -6.12
CA VAL A 244 14.35 22.57 -5.95
C VAL A 244 13.74 21.89 -7.19
N GLY A 245 12.77 22.53 -7.85
CA GLY A 245 12.21 22.02 -9.10
C GLY A 245 13.26 21.81 -10.18
N SER A 246 14.21 22.74 -10.32
CA SER A 246 15.30 22.63 -11.31
C SER A 246 16.23 21.44 -11.05
N ILE A 247 16.43 21.07 -9.77
CA ILE A 247 17.24 19.90 -9.40
C ILE A 247 16.50 18.62 -9.79
N PHE A 248 15.20 18.53 -9.49
CA PHE A 248 14.40 17.38 -9.88
C PHE A 248 14.28 17.25 -11.41
N GLY A 249 14.17 18.36 -12.13
CA GLY A 249 14.19 18.36 -13.60
C GLY A 249 15.51 17.85 -14.15
N ALA A 250 16.64 18.31 -13.59
CA ALA A 250 17.96 17.79 -13.96
C ALA A 250 18.12 16.29 -13.68
N ILE A 251 17.56 15.79 -12.56
CA ILE A 251 17.55 14.36 -12.24
C ILE A 251 16.64 13.58 -13.22
N SER A 252 15.44 14.10 -13.51
CA SER A 252 14.48 13.48 -14.42
C SER A 252 15.07 13.34 -15.82
N ASP A 253 15.66 14.41 -16.35
CA ASP A 253 16.35 14.44 -17.63
C ASP A 253 17.56 13.48 -17.63
N GLY A 254 18.37 13.51 -16.57
CA GLY A 254 19.50 12.60 -16.41
C GLY A 254 19.11 11.12 -16.43
N ILE A 255 18.04 10.74 -15.73
CA ILE A 255 17.53 9.37 -15.70
C ILE A 255 16.95 8.97 -17.06
N SER A 256 16.18 9.84 -17.71
CA SER A 256 15.56 9.56 -19.01
C SER A 256 16.56 9.27 -20.12
N LYS A 257 17.79 9.77 -19.98
CA LYS A 257 18.90 9.58 -20.90
C LYS A 257 19.73 8.32 -20.63
N ILE A 258 19.48 7.59 -19.54
CA ILE A 258 20.19 6.35 -19.25
C ILE A 258 19.77 5.30 -20.30
N PRO A 259 20.71 4.75 -21.09
CA PRO A 259 20.41 3.64 -21.98
C PRO A 259 19.93 2.42 -21.19
N GLU A 260 18.87 1.76 -21.67
CA GLU A 260 18.25 0.63 -20.98
C GLU A 260 19.25 -0.51 -20.76
N GLU A 261 20.18 -0.72 -21.69
CA GLU A 261 21.19 -1.78 -21.61
C GLU A 261 22.13 -1.58 -20.41
N ILE A 262 22.48 -0.32 -20.09
CA ILE A 262 23.36 -0.02 -18.96
C ILE A 262 22.69 -0.43 -17.64
N LEU A 263 21.40 -0.14 -17.49
CA LEU A 263 20.68 -0.50 -16.27
C LEU A 263 20.41 -2.02 -16.19
N GLN A 264 20.17 -2.70 -17.32
CA GLN A 264 20.09 -4.18 -17.35
C GLN A 264 21.40 -4.83 -16.88
N ILE A 265 22.54 -4.33 -17.36
CA ILE A 265 23.86 -4.81 -16.95
C ILE A 265 24.10 -4.51 -15.47
N ALA A 266 23.78 -3.30 -15.01
CA ALA A 266 23.95 -2.90 -13.62
C ALA A 266 23.12 -3.78 -12.65
N LEU A 267 21.84 -4.03 -12.97
CA LEU A 267 20.98 -4.91 -12.18
C LEU A 267 21.48 -6.36 -12.18
N SER A 268 22.03 -6.82 -13.29
CA SER A 268 22.60 -8.17 -13.39
C SER A 268 23.87 -8.33 -12.56
N ILE A 269 24.75 -7.32 -12.59
CA ILE A 269 25.92 -7.26 -11.70
C ILE A 269 25.47 -7.20 -10.24
N ALA A 270 24.44 -6.39 -9.93
CA ALA A 270 23.90 -6.29 -8.58
C ALA A 270 23.33 -7.64 -8.10
N ALA A 271 22.61 -8.37 -8.94
CA ALA A 271 22.09 -9.71 -8.61
C ALA A 271 23.22 -10.69 -8.29
N ILE A 272 24.29 -10.71 -9.10
CA ILE A 272 25.49 -11.52 -8.84
C ILE A 272 26.18 -11.09 -7.55
N ALA A 273 26.36 -9.78 -7.33
CA ALA A 273 27.03 -9.25 -6.16
C ALA A 273 26.24 -9.54 -4.87
N ILE A 274 24.91 -9.43 -4.90
CA ILE A 274 24.03 -9.75 -3.77
C ILE A 274 24.11 -11.23 -3.45
N ALA A 275 23.98 -12.11 -4.46
CA ALA A 275 24.10 -13.55 -4.27
C ALA A 275 25.50 -13.94 -3.77
N GLY A 276 26.55 -13.36 -4.34
CA GLY A 276 27.93 -13.58 -3.93
C GLY A 276 28.18 -13.15 -2.49
N ARG A 277 27.75 -11.95 -2.10
CA ARG A 277 27.84 -11.46 -0.70
C ARG A 277 27.05 -12.34 0.25
N TRP A 278 25.84 -12.73 -0.13
CA TRP A 278 25.02 -13.62 0.68
C TRP A 278 25.70 -14.98 0.89
N ILE A 279 26.20 -15.60 -0.18
CA ILE A 279 26.94 -16.88 -0.12
C ILE A 279 28.19 -16.72 0.74
N GLN A 280 28.96 -15.65 0.57
CA GLN A 280 30.15 -15.39 1.38
C GLN A 280 29.83 -15.25 2.86
N ASN A 281 28.84 -14.44 3.23
CA ASN A 281 28.40 -14.26 4.60
C ASN A 281 27.87 -15.58 5.19
N PHE A 282 27.12 -16.34 4.39
CA PHE A 282 26.59 -17.64 4.77
C PHE A 282 27.72 -18.64 5.04
N LEU A 283 28.70 -18.74 4.15
CA LEU A 283 29.88 -19.59 4.35
C LEU A 283 30.70 -19.17 5.57
N GLN A 284 30.89 -17.87 5.80
CA GLN A 284 31.61 -17.35 6.96
C GLN A 284 30.92 -17.73 8.27
N SER A 285 29.59 -17.65 8.33
CA SER A 285 28.83 -18.05 9.53
C SER A 285 28.90 -19.55 9.86
N ARG A 286 29.35 -20.38 8.91
CA ARG A 286 29.52 -21.84 9.06
C ARG A 286 30.98 -22.28 9.20
N ARG A 287 31.94 -21.35 9.27
CA ARG A 287 33.35 -21.68 9.52
C ARG A 287 33.56 -22.03 10.99
N THR A 288 34.25 -23.14 11.23
CA THR A 288 34.75 -23.50 12.57
C THR A 288 36.11 -22.83 12.84
N PRO A 289 36.59 -22.76 14.10
CA PRO A 289 37.88 -22.14 14.44
C PRO A 289 39.10 -22.72 13.68
N GLY A 290 38.99 -23.94 13.14
CA GLY A 290 40.01 -24.58 12.30
C GLY A 290 39.92 -24.25 10.79
N GLY A 291 39.06 -23.33 10.37
CA GLY A 291 38.98 -22.83 8.99
C GLY A 291 38.17 -23.68 8.00
N ALA A 292 37.85 -24.93 8.32
CA ALA A 292 37.00 -25.77 7.47
C ALA A 292 35.50 -25.50 7.71
N ALA A 293 34.77 -25.16 6.63
CA ALA A 293 33.31 -25.06 6.65
C ALA A 293 32.70 -26.46 6.49
N ARG A 294 31.99 -26.94 7.51
CA ARG A 294 31.26 -28.21 7.44
C ARG A 294 29.85 -27.93 6.94
N LEU A 295 29.64 -28.06 5.62
CA LEU A 295 28.34 -27.81 4.97
C LEU A 295 27.47 -29.06 4.97
N ASN A 296 26.25 -28.95 5.49
CA ASN A 296 25.23 -29.97 5.32
C ASN A 296 24.60 -29.87 3.92
N ASP A 297 23.88 -30.89 3.48
CA ASP A 297 23.27 -30.90 2.14
C ASP A 297 22.18 -29.83 1.98
N ASP A 298 21.51 -29.44 3.07
CA ASP A 298 20.63 -28.27 3.11
C ASP A 298 21.40 -26.94 2.91
N ASP A 299 22.61 -26.81 3.47
CA ASP A 299 23.43 -25.61 3.31
C ASP A 299 23.95 -25.50 1.85
N LYS A 300 24.35 -26.61 1.24
CA LYS A 300 24.74 -26.67 -0.19
C LYS A 300 23.57 -26.31 -1.10
N PHE A 301 22.37 -26.81 -0.78
CA PHE A 301 21.17 -26.47 -1.53
C PHE A 301 20.90 -24.97 -1.53
N ARG A 302 20.98 -24.30 -0.37
CA ARG A 302 20.75 -22.86 -0.28
C ARG A 302 21.78 -22.04 -1.06
N ILE A 303 23.04 -22.48 -1.09
CA ILE A 303 24.10 -21.84 -1.89
C ILE A 303 23.80 -21.98 -3.40
N ILE A 304 23.46 -23.19 -3.85
CA ILE A 304 23.08 -23.44 -5.25
C ILE A 304 21.83 -22.63 -5.60
N PHE A 305 20.84 -22.61 -4.71
CA PHE A 305 19.60 -21.85 -4.89
C PHE A 305 19.87 -20.34 -5.02
N ALA A 306 20.77 -19.77 -4.21
CA ALA A 306 21.16 -18.36 -4.34
C ALA A 306 21.86 -18.07 -5.68
N GLY A 307 22.76 -18.96 -6.13
CA GLY A 307 23.44 -18.82 -7.43
C GLY A 307 22.48 -18.97 -8.62
N VAL A 308 21.62 -19.99 -8.60
CA VAL A 308 20.59 -20.21 -9.62
C VAL A 308 19.55 -19.08 -9.59
N GLY A 309 19.18 -18.58 -8.42
CA GLY A 309 18.28 -17.44 -8.26
C GLY A 309 18.86 -16.17 -8.90
N ALA A 310 20.16 -15.91 -8.76
CA ALA A 310 20.83 -14.83 -9.48
C ALA A 310 20.80 -15.04 -11.00
N ALA A 311 21.10 -16.25 -11.49
CA ALA A 311 21.06 -16.57 -12.91
C ALA A 311 19.64 -16.43 -13.51
N ILE A 312 18.62 -16.88 -12.78
CA ILE A 312 17.20 -16.69 -13.15
C ILE A 312 16.87 -15.20 -13.17
N SER A 313 17.33 -14.42 -12.19
CA SER A 313 17.08 -12.97 -12.16
C SER A 313 17.65 -12.29 -13.40
N ILE A 314 18.86 -12.65 -13.82
CA ILE A 314 19.48 -12.16 -15.06
C ILE A 314 18.65 -12.56 -16.28
N LEU A 315 18.24 -13.84 -16.36
CA LEU A 315 17.38 -14.33 -17.45
C LEU A 315 16.06 -13.56 -17.49
N VAL A 316 15.47 -13.27 -16.34
CA VAL A 316 14.23 -12.47 -16.26
C VAL A 316 14.44 -11.05 -16.77
N ILE A 317 15.53 -10.38 -16.35
CA ILE A 317 15.86 -9.01 -16.78
C ILE A 317 16.06 -8.93 -18.30
N PHE A 318 16.74 -9.91 -18.90
CA PHE A 318 17.11 -9.85 -20.32
C PHE A 318 16.11 -10.51 -21.29
N VAL A 319 15.38 -11.54 -20.85
CA VAL A 319 14.59 -12.41 -21.75
C VAL A 319 13.11 -12.43 -21.39
N VAL A 320 12.76 -12.59 -20.11
CA VAL A 320 11.34 -12.72 -19.70
C VAL A 320 10.64 -11.37 -19.68
N TRP A 321 11.33 -10.33 -19.20
CA TRP A 321 10.76 -9.00 -19.07
C TRP A 321 11.76 -7.90 -19.46
N PRO A 322 12.15 -7.83 -20.75
CA PRO A 322 13.09 -6.80 -21.23
C PRO A 322 12.58 -5.37 -20.98
N GLY A 323 11.26 -5.18 -20.91
CA GLY A 323 10.62 -3.89 -20.59
C GLY A 323 10.69 -3.47 -19.11
N LEU A 324 11.18 -4.32 -18.20
CA LEU A 324 11.36 -3.95 -16.78
C LEU A 324 12.25 -2.72 -16.64
N THR A 325 13.32 -2.66 -17.41
CA THR A 325 14.32 -1.59 -17.32
C THR A 325 13.79 -0.28 -17.89
N SER A 326 13.09 -0.35 -19.03
CA SER A 326 12.35 0.77 -19.59
C SER A 326 11.31 1.30 -18.59
N TRP A 327 10.55 0.39 -17.97
CA TRP A 327 9.57 0.75 -16.94
C TRP A 327 10.22 1.43 -15.73
N LEU A 328 11.37 0.94 -15.25
CA LEU A 328 12.11 1.54 -14.14
C LEU A 328 12.61 2.95 -14.47
N ILE A 329 13.19 3.14 -15.66
CA ILE A 329 13.68 4.44 -16.12
C ILE A 329 12.53 5.42 -16.25
N ASN A 330 11.48 5.04 -16.96
CA ASN A 330 10.33 5.89 -17.22
C ASN A 330 9.58 6.23 -15.93
N SER A 331 9.34 5.26 -15.04
CA SER A 331 8.65 5.50 -13.77
C SER A 331 9.48 6.41 -12.84
N SER A 332 10.80 6.26 -12.83
CA SER A 332 11.68 7.10 -12.04
C SER A 332 11.75 8.52 -12.60
N SER A 333 11.94 8.66 -13.91
CA SER A 333 11.94 9.96 -14.59
C SER A 333 10.60 10.69 -14.40
N ASP A 334 9.48 9.99 -14.53
CA ASP A 334 8.13 10.53 -14.32
C ASP A 334 7.92 10.97 -12.86
N LEU A 335 8.37 10.18 -11.88
CA LEU A 335 8.36 10.59 -10.47
C LEU A 335 9.09 11.93 -10.25
N PHE A 336 10.30 12.06 -10.81
CA PHE A 336 11.07 13.30 -10.67
C PHE A 336 10.48 14.45 -11.48
N SER A 337 9.84 14.19 -12.62
CA SER A 337 9.07 15.18 -13.38
C SER A 337 7.85 15.68 -12.60
N VAL A 338 7.13 14.79 -11.91
CA VAL A 338 6.04 15.18 -11.01
C VAL A 338 6.55 16.03 -9.85
N LEU A 339 7.74 15.73 -9.31
CA LEU A 339 8.37 16.55 -8.28
C LEU A 339 8.86 17.90 -8.82
N GLU A 340 9.49 17.96 -9.98
CA GLU A 340 9.83 19.20 -10.69
C GLU A 340 8.58 20.05 -10.86
N ASN A 341 7.53 19.44 -11.43
CA ASN A 341 6.11 19.68 -11.21
C ASN A 341 5.86 20.49 -9.95
N LYS A 342 5.73 19.81 -8.82
CA LYS A 342 5.29 20.38 -7.54
C LYS A 342 6.20 21.48 -6.99
N PHE A 343 7.46 21.54 -7.39
CA PHE A 343 8.43 22.53 -6.91
C PHE A 343 8.73 23.64 -7.94
N GLY A 344 8.17 23.61 -9.15
CA GLY A 344 8.51 24.52 -10.24
C GLY A 344 7.89 25.93 -10.15
N ASN A 345 8.25 26.77 -11.12
CA ASN A 345 7.91 28.19 -11.15
C ASN A 345 6.41 28.40 -11.44
N GLY A 346 5.74 29.28 -10.69
CA GLY A 346 4.33 29.67 -10.92
C GLY A 346 3.34 29.22 -9.83
N ARG A 347 3.80 28.51 -8.81
CA ARG A 347 2.99 28.10 -7.65
C ARG A 347 2.99 29.18 -6.58
N THR A 348 2.05 30.12 -6.66
CA THR A 348 1.87 31.20 -5.67
C THR A 348 0.68 30.99 -4.74
N GLY A 349 -0.09 29.93 -4.96
CA GLY A 349 -1.22 29.57 -4.11
C GLY A 349 -0.76 29.07 -2.74
N GLY A 350 -1.58 29.26 -1.71
CA GLY A 350 -1.31 28.73 -0.37
C GLY A 350 -1.18 27.19 -0.36
N PRO A 351 -0.70 26.61 0.74
CA PRO A 351 -0.51 25.16 0.82
C PRO A 351 -1.82 24.36 0.88
N PHE A 352 -2.91 24.97 1.30
CA PHE A 352 -4.23 24.35 1.29
C PHE A 352 -5.24 25.25 0.60
N GLY A 353 -6.11 24.63 -0.20
CA GLY A 353 -7.26 25.27 -0.81
C GLY A 353 -8.55 24.81 -0.11
N VAL A 354 -9.55 25.68 -0.15
CA VAL A 354 -10.92 25.37 0.30
C VAL A 354 -11.85 25.74 -0.83
N ASP A 355 -12.43 24.73 -1.47
CA ASP A 355 -13.43 24.94 -2.52
C ASP A 355 -14.82 24.74 -1.94
N ARG A 356 -15.74 25.62 -2.37
CA ARG A 356 -17.16 25.48 -2.06
C ARG A 356 -17.75 24.30 -2.84
N PRO A 357 -18.75 23.60 -2.29
CA PRO A 357 -19.54 22.64 -3.05
C PRO A 357 -20.09 23.23 -4.35
N GLU A 358 -19.83 22.56 -5.47
CA GLU A 358 -20.42 22.91 -6.77
C GLU A 358 -21.49 21.90 -7.17
N VAL A 359 -22.67 22.41 -7.58
CA VAL A 359 -23.74 21.58 -8.13
C VAL A 359 -23.53 21.44 -9.63
N ILE A 360 -22.81 20.40 -10.03
CA ILE A 360 -22.61 20.07 -11.45
C ILE A 360 -23.82 19.25 -11.91
N LYS A 361 -24.71 19.85 -12.70
CA LYS A 361 -25.72 19.10 -13.45
C LYS A 361 -25.01 18.50 -14.68
N PRO A 362 -24.83 17.17 -14.78
CA PRO A 362 -24.30 16.59 -16.01
C PRO A 362 -25.24 16.99 -17.15
N GLY A 363 -24.66 17.54 -18.23
CA GLY A 363 -25.44 18.00 -19.39
C GLY A 363 -26.39 16.90 -19.85
N LYS A 364 -27.66 17.27 -20.11
CA LYS A 364 -28.59 16.40 -20.83
C LYS A 364 -27.94 16.07 -22.17
N PHE A 365 -27.41 14.86 -22.32
CA PHE A 365 -27.19 14.32 -23.65
C PHE A 365 -28.58 14.18 -24.29
N GLU A 366 -28.75 14.76 -25.48
CA GLU A 366 -29.94 14.52 -26.29
C GLU A 366 -30.11 13.01 -26.50
N LYS A 367 -31.38 12.57 -26.43
CA LYS A 367 -31.79 11.16 -26.41
C LYS A 367 -31.36 10.39 -27.65
#